data_AF-A0A0Q6S619-F1
#
_entry.id   AF-A0A0Q6S619-F1
#
_cell.length_a   1.000
_cell.length_b   1.000
_cell.length_c   1.000
_cell.angle_alpha   90.00
_cell.angle_beta   90.00
_cell.angle_gamma   90.00
#
_symmetry.space_group_name_H-M   'P 1'
#
loop_
_entity.id
_entity.type
_entity.pdbx_description
1 polymer ?
#
loop_
_entity_poly.entity_id
_entity_poly.type
_entity_poly.pdbx_seq_one_letter_code
_entity_poly.pdbx_strand_id
1 'polypeptide(L)'
;MTPRCQSISANFLMGAGILPLALYIAWVTAFLLTTVPGQPPRVPIIDPIGMLGLGMFVYLGALVVAGLGMAWSWLLVYAHPAQGTRWTLVLRAIVVLVLALPFAFNFLASMHLV
;
A
#
# COMPACT_ATOMS: atom_id res chain seq x y z
N MET A 1 12.69 24.04 -7.84
CA MET A 1 12.52 23.26 -6.60
C MET A 1 13.88 22.71 -6.17
N THR A 2 14.22 22.74 -4.89
CA THR A 2 15.48 22.14 -4.42
C THR A 2 15.37 20.61 -4.36
N PRO A 3 16.48 19.85 -4.50
CA PRO A 3 16.46 18.38 -4.41
C PRO A 3 15.89 17.86 -3.08
N ARG A 4 16.04 18.64 -2.00
CA ARG A 4 15.45 18.36 -0.69
C ARG A 4 13.92 18.40 -0.73
N CYS A 5 13.33 19.42 -1.35
CA CYS A 5 11.88 19.50 -1.50
C CYS A 5 11.36 18.33 -2.36
N GLN A 6 12.06 17.97 -3.44
CA GLN A 6 11.68 16.84 -4.28
C GLN A 6 11.70 15.50 -3.53
N SER A 7 12.71 15.27 -2.68
CA SER A 7 12.78 14.08 -1.82
C SER A 7 11.62 14.02 -0.83
N ILE A 8 11.28 15.15 -0.19
CA ILE A 8 10.14 15.26 0.72
C ILE A 8 8.83 14.96 -0.02
N SER A 9 8.62 15.54 -1.20
CA SER A 9 7.43 15.28 -2.01
C SER A 9 7.33 13.81 -2.45
N ALA A 10 8.43 13.18 -2.84
CA ALA A 10 8.45 11.77 -3.19
C ALA A 10 8.08 10.87 -1.99
N ASN A 11 8.60 11.18 -0.80
CA ASN A 11 8.25 10.45 0.44
C ASN A 11 6.78 10.67 0.82
N PHE A 12 6.27 11.89 0.65
CA PHE A 12 4.86 12.19 0.87
C PHE A 12 3.96 11.41 -0.09
N LEU A 13 4.31 11.32 -1.37
CA LEU A 13 3.55 10.52 -2.35
C LEU A 13 3.55 9.03 -2.00
N MET A 14 4.68 8.47 -1.56
CA MET A 14 4.74 7.08 -1.09
C MET A 14 3.79 6.85 0.10
N GLY A 15 3.84 7.73 1.11
CA GLY A 15 2.98 7.62 2.29
C GLY A 15 1.49 7.84 1.96
N ALA A 16 1.18 8.89 1.22
CA ALA A 16 -0.18 9.23 0.81
C ALA A 16 -0.79 8.16 -0.10
N GLY A 17 0.01 7.50 -0.94
CA GLY A 17 -0.45 6.39 -1.77
C GLY A 17 -0.76 5.13 -0.96
N ILE A 18 0.04 4.80 0.07
CA ILE A 18 -0.19 3.61 0.90
C ILE A 18 -1.33 3.83 1.91
N LEU A 19 -1.50 5.05 2.42
CA LEU A 19 -2.41 5.33 3.54
C LEU A 19 -3.86 4.85 3.29
N PRO A 20 -4.49 5.10 2.12
CA PRO A 20 -5.83 4.57 1.82
C PRO A 20 -5.90 3.05 1.88
N LEU A 21 -4.86 2.36 1.40
CA LEU A 21 -4.77 0.90 1.44
C LEU A 21 -4.63 0.38 2.87
N ALA A 22 -3.82 1.05 3.70
CA ALA A 22 -3.69 0.71 5.11
C ALA A 22 -5.02 0.87 5.87
N LEU A 23 -5.74 1.96 5.62
CA LEU A 23 -7.06 2.21 6.19
C LEU A 23 -8.10 1.17 5.73
N TYR A 24 -8.07 0.79 4.45
CA TYR A 24 -8.93 -0.27 3.92
C TYR A 24 -8.65 -1.62 4.60
N ILE A 25 -7.38 -2.01 4.72
CA ILE A 25 -6.98 -3.25 5.40
C ILE A 25 -7.42 -3.23 6.87
N ALA A 26 -7.21 -2.11 7.57
CA ALA A 26 -7.65 -1.96 8.95
C ALA A 26 -9.19 -2.09 9.08
N TRP A 27 -9.93 -1.51 8.14
CA TRP A 27 -11.39 -1.62 8.08
C TRP A 27 -11.86 -3.06 7.84
N VAL A 28 -11.29 -3.77 6.85
CA VAL A 28 -11.59 -5.19 6.59
C VAL A 28 -11.24 -6.06 7.79
N THR A 29 -10.09 -5.81 8.41
CA THR A 29 -9.64 -6.57 9.59
C THR A 29 -10.60 -6.36 10.77
N ALA A 30 -10.98 -5.11 11.05
CA ALA A 30 -11.96 -4.79 12.08
C ALA A 30 -13.31 -5.47 11.82
N PHE A 31 -13.77 -5.47 10.56
CA PHE A 31 -14.98 -6.19 10.16
C PHE A 31 -14.87 -7.70 10.46
N LEU A 32 -13.79 -8.36 10.03
CA LEU A 32 -13.59 -9.80 10.25
C LEU A 32 -13.50 -10.17 11.73
N LEU A 33 -12.82 -9.35 12.54
CA LEU A 33 -12.66 -9.59 13.98
C LEU A 33 -13.94 -9.34 14.79
N THR A 34 -14.83 -8.47 14.30
CA THR A 34 -16.05 -8.07 15.02
C THR A 34 -17.31 -8.75 14.51
N THR A 35 -17.21 -9.53 13.43
CA THR A 35 -18.35 -10.27 12.88
C THR A 35 -18.57 -11.55 13.67
N VAL A 36 -19.74 -11.66 14.29
CA VAL A 36 -20.18 -12.83 15.05
C VAL A 36 -21.37 -13.47 14.32
N PRO A 37 -21.36 -14.79 14.06
CA PRO A 37 -22.49 -15.48 13.44
C PRO A 37 -23.79 -15.24 14.21
N GLY A 38 -24.85 -14.82 13.51
CA GLY A 38 -26.17 -14.57 14.11
C GLY A 38 -26.34 -13.19 14.76
N GLN A 39 -25.34 -12.31 14.73
CA GLN A 39 -25.47 -10.90 15.14
C GLN A 39 -25.26 -9.96 13.95
N PRO A 40 -25.92 -8.78 13.94
CA PRO A 40 -25.63 -7.77 12.94
C PRO A 40 -24.16 -7.31 13.07
N PRO A 41 -23.47 -7.08 11.95
CA PRO A 41 -22.08 -6.67 11.96
C PRO A 41 -21.92 -5.29 12.62
N ARG A 42 -20.93 -5.16 13.50
CA ARG A 42 -20.64 -3.90 14.21
C ARG A 42 -20.03 -2.83 13.29
N VAL A 43 -19.37 -3.26 12.23
CA VAL A 43 -18.82 -2.41 11.19
C VAL A 43 -19.76 -2.47 9.98
N PRO A 44 -20.28 -1.34 9.50
CA PRO A 44 -21.18 -1.33 8.35
C PRO A 44 -20.46 -1.88 7.12
N ILE A 45 -21.13 -2.75 6.37
CA ILE A 45 -20.59 -3.37 5.17
C ILE A 45 -21.25 -2.77 3.93
N ILE A 46 -20.46 -2.54 2.89
CA ILE A 46 -20.92 -2.60 1.50
C ILE A 46 -21.10 -4.10 1.15
N ASP A 47 -21.94 -4.44 0.18
CA ASP A 47 -22.05 -5.83 -0.30
C ASP A 47 -20.65 -6.45 -0.59
N PRO A 48 -20.48 -7.78 -0.48
CA PRO A 48 -19.17 -8.43 -0.63
C PRO A 48 -18.47 -8.12 -1.96
N ILE A 49 -19.25 -7.89 -3.03
CA ILE A 49 -18.72 -7.55 -4.36
C ILE A 49 -18.17 -6.12 -4.33
N GLY A 50 -18.90 -5.18 -3.75
CA GLY A 50 -18.45 -3.80 -3.59
C GLY A 50 -17.22 -3.68 -2.68
N MET A 51 -17.06 -4.54 -1.67
CA MET A 51 -15.82 -4.62 -0.90
C MET A 51 -14.61 -4.99 -1.77
N LEU A 52 -14.72 -6.05 -2.58
CA LEU A 52 -13.66 -6.46 -3.49
C LEU A 52 -13.32 -5.38 -4.51
N GLY A 53 -14.36 -4.75 -5.09
CA GLY A 53 -14.20 -3.64 -6.03
C GLY A 53 -13.47 -2.45 -5.41
N LEU A 54 -13.87 -2.04 -4.20
CA LEU A 54 -13.20 -0.96 -3.46
C LEU A 54 -11.75 -1.34 -3.13
N GLY A 55 -11.51 -2.57 -2.69
CA GLY A 55 -10.17 -3.08 -2.41
C GLY A 55 -9.26 -3.03 -3.64
N MET A 56 -9.75 -3.45 -4.81
CA MET A 56 -9.02 -3.34 -6.08
C MET A 56 -8.73 -1.88 -6.44
N PHE A 57 -9.72 -0.99 -6.33
CA PHE A 57 -9.57 0.41 -6.67
C PHE A 57 -8.52 1.10 -5.77
N VAL A 58 -8.61 0.88 -4.46
CA VAL A 58 -7.67 1.42 -3.47
C VAL A 58 -6.26 0.88 -3.71
N TYR A 59 -6.14 -0.41 -4.01
CA TYR A 59 -4.86 -1.04 -4.33
C TYR A 59 -4.23 -0.47 -5.61
N LEU A 60 -5.00 -0.31 -6.69
CA LEU A 60 -4.52 0.30 -7.93
C LEU A 60 -4.13 1.77 -7.72
N GLY A 61 -4.90 2.51 -6.92
CA GLY A 61 -4.54 3.86 -6.50
C GLY A 61 -3.21 3.91 -5.75
N ALA A 62 -3.00 2.98 -4.81
CA ALA A 62 -1.73 2.86 -4.09
C ALA A 62 -0.57 2.48 -5.03
N LEU A 63 -0.77 1.54 -5.94
CA LEU A 63 0.21 1.14 -6.95
C LEU A 63 0.66 2.34 -7.80
N VAL A 64 -0.29 3.16 -8.27
CA VAL A 64 0.02 4.34 -9.07
C VAL A 64 0.73 5.40 -8.22
N VAL A 65 0.12 5.85 -7.12
CA VAL A 65 0.64 6.98 -6.35
C VAL A 65 1.93 6.63 -5.62
N ALA A 66 1.94 5.52 -4.87
CA ALA A 66 3.10 5.10 -4.12
C ALA A 66 4.19 4.49 -5.01
N GLY A 67 3.82 3.75 -6.05
CA GLY A 67 4.77 3.19 -7.02
C GLY A 67 5.49 4.28 -7.82
N LEU A 68 4.77 5.29 -8.32
CA LEU A 68 5.40 6.45 -8.98
C LEU A 68 6.25 7.26 -8.00
N GLY A 69 5.77 7.47 -6.77
CA GLY A 69 6.55 8.12 -5.70
C GLY A 69 7.85 7.40 -5.39
N MET A 70 7.82 6.06 -5.35
CA MET A 70 8.98 5.20 -5.14
C MET A 70 9.96 5.27 -6.31
N ALA A 71 9.47 5.14 -7.54
CA ALA A 71 10.30 5.23 -8.75
C ALA A 71 10.98 6.60 -8.84
N TRP A 72 10.22 7.67 -8.60
CA TRP A 72 10.76 9.03 -8.58
C TRP A 72 11.77 9.24 -7.46
N SER A 73 11.50 8.72 -6.25
CA SER A 73 12.45 8.72 -5.14
C SER A 73 13.77 8.05 -5.56
N TRP A 74 13.71 6.90 -6.25
CA TRP A 74 14.90 6.18 -6.73
C TRP A 74 15.74 7.01 -7.68
N LEU A 75 15.11 7.65 -8.66
CA LEU A 75 15.76 8.55 -9.62
C LEU A 75 16.42 9.74 -8.91
N LEU A 76 15.77 10.31 -7.89
CA LEU A 76 16.33 11.42 -7.11
C LEU A 76 17.58 11.02 -6.32
N VAL A 77 17.59 9.84 -5.69
CA VAL A 77 18.76 9.35 -4.94
C VAL A 77 19.89 8.95 -5.89
N TYR A 78 19.57 8.41 -7.07
CA TYR A 78 20.58 8.14 -8.10
C TYR A 78 21.25 9.44 -8.59
N ALA A 79 20.47 10.49 -8.84
CA ALA A 79 20.99 11.79 -9.27
C ALA A 79 21.67 12.58 -8.14
N HIS A 80 21.22 12.40 -6.89
CA HIS A 80 21.70 13.14 -5.72
C HIS A 80 21.87 12.19 -4.51
N PRO A 81 22.98 11.42 -4.43
CA PRO A 81 23.19 10.42 -3.39
C PRO A 81 23.12 10.97 -1.96
N ALA A 82 23.52 12.24 -1.76
CA ALA A 82 23.45 12.94 -0.49
C ALA A 82 22.02 13.11 0.07
N GLN A 83 20.98 12.90 -0.73
CA GLN A 83 19.58 12.95 -0.32
C GLN A 83 19.07 11.60 0.24
N GLY A 84 19.88 10.53 0.17
CA GLY A 84 19.51 9.21 0.66
C GLY A 84 19.48 9.15 2.19
N THR A 85 18.28 9.11 2.77
CA THR A 85 18.10 8.91 4.22
C THR A 85 17.64 7.48 4.53
N ARG A 86 17.94 7.00 5.74
CA ARG A 86 17.43 5.69 6.22
C ARG A 86 15.91 5.60 6.15
N TRP A 87 15.21 6.69 6.48
CA TRP A 87 13.75 6.78 6.40
C TRP A 87 13.21 6.57 4.99
N THR A 88 13.86 7.14 3.98
CA THR A 88 13.48 6.95 2.58
C THR A 88 13.64 5.48 2.14
N LEU A 89 14.68 4.79 2.62
CA LEU A 89 14.86 3.35 2.36
C LEU A 89 13.76 2.51 3.03
N VAL A 90 13.41 2.82 4.28
CA VAL A 90 12.33 2.14 5.00
C VAL A 90 11.00 2.32 4.27
N LEU A 91 10.65 3.55 3.87
CA LEU A 91 9.43 3.83 3.11
C LEU A 91 9.37 3.04 1.80
N ARG A 92 10.46 3.03 1.03
CA ARG A 92 10.58 2.23 -0.20
C ARG A 92 10.35 0.75 0.06
N ALA A 93 10.98 0.20 1.09
CA ALA A 93 10.81 -1.20 1.45
C ALA A 93 9.36 -1.51 1.80
N ILE A 94 8.68 -0.64 2.57
CA ILE A 94 7.26 -0.79 2.88
C ILE A 94 6.41 -0.77 1.60
N VAL A 95 6.64 0.18 0.70
CA VAL A 95 5.93 0.25 -0.61
C VAL A 95 6.11 -1.05 -1.39
N VAL A 96 7.36 -1.52 -1.54
CA VAL A 96 7.65 -2.76 -2.26
C VAL A 96 6.95 -3.94 -1.61
N LEU A 97 7.06 -4.10 -0.29
CA LEU A 97 6.44 -5.21 0.43
C LEU A 97 4.92 -5.19 0.28
N VAL A 98 4.28 -4.04 0.46
CA VAL A 98 2.82 -3.90 0.36
C VAL A 98 2.32 -4.19 -1.05
N LEU A 99 3.00 -3.70 -2.07
CA LEU A 99 2.61 -3.90 -3.47
C LEU A 99 3.01 -5.28 -4.02
N ALA A 100 4.05 -5.91 -3.49
CA ALA A 100 4.44 -7.26 -3.88
C ALA A 100 3.64 -8.34 -3.14
N LEU A 101 3.07 -8.01 -1.96
CA LEU A 101 2.39 -8.96 -1.08
C LEU A 101 1.37 -9.84 -1.82
N PRO A 102 0.42 -9.28 -2.62
CA PRO A 102 -0.62 -10.10 -3.24
C PRO A 102 -0.04 -11.10 -4.25
N PHE A 103 1.03 -10.71 -4.95
CA PHE A 103 1.72 -11.56 -5.92
C PHE A 103 2.52 -12.66 -5.23
N ALA A 104 3.21 -12.33 -4.13
CA ALA A 104 3.94 -13.31 -3.33
C ALA A 104 2.98 -14.36 -2.74
N PHE A 105 1.83 -13.94 -2.22
CA PHE A 105 0.80 -14.86 -1.73
C PHE A 105 0.23 -15.74 -2.85
N ASN A 106 -0.07 -15.16 -4.01
CA ASN A 106 -0.57 -15.94 -5.16
C ASN A 106 0.45 -16.99 -5.62
N PHE A 107 1.72 -16.61 -5.69
CA PHE A 107 2.82 -17.50 -6.07
C PHE A 107 3.04 -18.64 -5.06
N LEU A 108 3.00 -18.35 -3.76
CA LEU A 108 3.10 -19.39 -2.72
C LEU A 108 1.88 -20.32 -2.75
N ALA A 109 0.68 -19.77 -2.95
CA ALA A 109 -0.54 -20.57 -3.04
C ALA A 109 -0.53 -21.50 -4.27
N SER A 110 -0.03 -21.03 -5.42
CA SER A 110 0.07 -21.87 -6.62
C SER A 110 1.12 -22.97 -6.48
N MET A 111 2.20 -22.74 -5.73
CA MET A 111 3.20 -23.78 -5.42
C MET A 111 2.68 -24.89 -4.49
N HIS A 112 1.76 -24.58 -3.59
CA HIS A 112 1.18 -25.56 -2.66
C HIS A 112 0.10 -26.46 -3.29
N LEU A 113 -0.39 -26.10 -4.49
CA LEU A 113 -1.41 -26.84 -5.22
C LEU A 113 -0.83 -27.79 -6.29
N VAL A 114 0.50 -27.89 -6.37
CA VAL A 114 1.28 -28.80 -7.25
C VAL A 114 1.94 -29.86 -6.39
#